data_AF-A0A370AHP6-F1
#
_entry.id   AF-A0A370AHP6-F1
#
_cell.length_a   1.000
_cell.length_b   1.000
_cell.length_c   1.000
_cell.angle_alpha   90.00
_cell.angle_beta   90.00
_cell.angle_gamma   90.00
#
_symmetry.space_group_name_H-M   'P 1'
#
loop_
_entity.id
_entity.type
_entity.pdbx_description
1 polymer ?
#
loop_
_entity_poly.entity_id
_entity_poly.type
_entity_poly.pdbx_seq_one_letter_code
_entity_poly.pdbx_strand_id
1 'polypeptide(L)'
;MKKMKSKKSSISSTVNPQYNSVRAEKVVPGGDGLFRIEGKVVFVPAVLEGETADIELVQQGKKFSRGRVLQLHETSPYRVEPFCSYYGRCGGCNFQHISYEKQLELKTSFVREHFRKFSSLELAEDFYFAASEPRAYRNRVQFHKAADGCGFKKRGSDSVIKLKSCPVLAPGLDKFLSSSETIKKDREIFFGTDSEYWSGRERENISIELRGKNIQFRSDLFFQSNLSLLPEMLDYIVEFSDESKSDSNHAMDLYCGVGLFSVFLKETYNKITGIELNPETESYYVNNMKGSDFEFFGQSLEEWLTMHEGEKTDFIIVDPPRTGLSPEVRQFLIRMKVPGLVYVSCDPVTQARDTKELIEGGYEIESARGFDFYPQTHHMETVVRFRHK
;
A
#
# COMPACT_ATOMS: atom_id res chain seq x y z
N MET A 1 -7.86 -55.04 -22.36
CA MET A 1 -6.58 -55.34 -21.66
C MET A 1 -5.56 -54.31 -22.14
N LYS A 2 -5.10 -53.31 -21.38
CA LYS A 2 -4.37 -53.35 -20.11
C LYS A 2 -4.79 -52.15 -19.23
N LYS A 3 -5.15 -52.43 -17.98
CA LYS A 3 -5.37 -51.43 -16.92
C LYS A 3 -4.04 -50.79 -16.54
N MET A 4 -3.91 -49.46 -16.70
CA MET A 4 -2.86 -48.70 -16.02
C MET A 4 -3.22 -48.61 -14.53
N LYS A 5 -2.41 -49.26 -13.70
CA LYS A 5 -2.55 -49.31 -12.25
C LYS A 5 -2.32 -47.92 -11.67
N SER A 6 -3.25 -47.46 -10.84
CA SER A 6 -3.06 -46.33 -9.95
C SER A 6 -1.94 -46.65 -8.95
N LYS A 7 -0.87 -45.85 -8.96
CA LYS A 7 0.09 -45.82 -7.86
C LYS A 7 -0.58 -45.08 -6.70
N LYS A 8 -1.08 -45.84 -5.72
CA LYS A 8 -1.35 -45.32 -4.37
C LYS A 8 -0.03 -44.78 -3.83
N SER A 9 0.06 -43.46 -3.68
CA SER A 9 1.14 -42.81 -2.93
C SER A 9 0.97 -43.19 -1.46
N SER A 10 1.89 -44.00 -0.95
CA SER A 10 2.08 -44.24 0.47
C SER A 10 2.31 -42.90 1.18
N ILE A 11 1.47 -42.58 2.17
CA ILE A 11 1.64 -41.46 3.07
C ILE A 11 2.86 -41.78 3.95
N SER A 12 4.02 -41.24 3.57
CA SER A 12 5.19 -41.18 4.43
C SER A 12 4.96 -40.05 5.44
N SER A 13 4.72 -40.41 6.70
CA SER A 13 4.68 -39.47 7.83
C SER A 13 6.10 -39.00 8.16
N THR A 14 6.69 -38.17 7.30
CA THR A 14 7.91 -37.44 7.63
C THR A 14 7.57 -36.41 8.68
N VAL A 15 8.06 -36.61 9.91
CA VAL A 15 8.01 -35.60 10.98
C VAL A 15 8.79 -34.38 10.50
N ASN A 16 8.15 -33.22 10.50
CA ASN A 16 8.81 -31.98 10.14
C ASN A 16 9.87 -31.65 11.21
N PRO A 17 11.05 -31.13 10.83
CA PRO A 17 12.06 -30.72 11.80
C PRO A 17 11.51 -29.68 12.78
N GLN A 18 11.78 -29.89 14.06
CA GLN A 18 11.40 -29.00 15.15
C GLN A 18 12.64 -28.51 15.89
N TYR A 19 12.63 -27.25 16.30
CA TYR A 19 13.70 -26.62 17.06
C TYR A 19 13.08 -25.98 18.30
N ASN A 20 13.66 -26.26 19.47
CA ASN A 20 13.15 -25.79 20.74
C ASN A 20 13.95 -24.58 21.23
N SER A 21 13.26 -23.62 21.85
CA SER A 21 13.86 -22.44 22.48
C SER A 21 14.82 -21.65 21.58
N VAL A 22 14.49 -21.51 20.30
CA VAL A 22 15.25 -20.66 19.38
C VAL A 22 14.82 -19.20 19.53
N ARG A 23 15.75 -18.27 19.32
CA ARG A 23 15.51 -16.83 19.47
C ARG A 23 15.42 -16.12 18.11
N ALA A 24 14.41 -15.26 17.95
CA ALA A 24 14.26 -14.46 16.74
C ALA A 24 15.27 -13.30 16.71
N GLU A 25 16.00 -13.17 15.58
CA GLU A 25 16.98 -12.10 15.37
C GLU A 25 16.32 -10.74 15.16
N LYS A 26 15.26 -10.69 14.34
CA LYS A 26 14.51 -9.47 14.01
C LYS A 26 13.19 -9.78 13.31
N VAL A 27 12.33 -8.76 13.15
CA VAL A 27 11.19 -8.80 12.21
C VAL A 27 11.66 -8.29 10.85
N VAL A 28 11.23 -8.94 9.76
CA VAL A 28 11.51 -8.47 8.38
C VAL A 28 10.32 -7.71 7.78
N PRO A 29 10.49 -6.94 6.70
CA PRO A 29 9.42 -6.13 6.11
C PRO A 29 8.12 -6.87 5.78
N GLY A 30 8.13 -8.20 5.61
CA GLY A 30 6.91 -9.01 5.41
C GLY A 30 6.14 -9.36 6.70
N GLY A 31 6.63 -8.97 7.88
CA GLY A 31 6.03 -9.30 9.19
C GLY A 31 6.38 -10.66 9.76
N ASP A 32 7.30 -11.38 9.13
CA ASP A 32 7.81 -12.64 9.65
C ASP A 32 9.00 -12.34 10.59
N GLY A 33 9.09 -13.09 11.69
CA GLY A 33 10.31 -13.17 12.49
C GLY A 33 11.37 -13.95 11.73
N LEU A 34 12.59 -13.45 11.73
CA LEU A 34 13.77 -14.10 11.15
C LEU A 34 14.54 -14.83 12.23
N PHE A 35 14.74 -16.13 12.03
CA PHE A 35 15.63 -16.97 12.82
C PHE A 35 16.82 -17.40 11.97
N ARG A 36 17.95 -17.64 12.63
CA ARG A 36 19.11 -18.30 12.02
C ARG A 36 19.41 -19.57 12.78
N ILE A 37 19.13 -20.70 12.15
CA ILE A 37 19.25 -22.02 12.75
C ILE A 37 20.26 -22.79 11.91
N GLU A 38 21.37 -23.19 12.54
CA GLU A 38 22.46 -23.93 11.87
C GLU A 38 22.95 -23.21 10.60
N GLY A 39 23.04 -21.88 10.66
CA GLY A 39 23.45 -21.02 9.53
C GLY A 39 22.37 -20.77 8.47
N LYS A 40 21.20 -21.42 8.55
CA LYS A 40 20.09 -21.26 7.61
C LYS A 40 19.07 -20.24 8.10
N VAL A 41 18.61 -19.37 7.19
CA VAL A 41 17.52 -18.42 7.47
C VAL A 41 16.17 -19.15 7.51
N VAL A 42 15.40 -18.90 8.55
CA VAL A 42 14.04 -19.43 8.73
C VAL A 42 13.08 -18.27 9.02
N PHE A 43 12.05 -18.13 8.20
CA PHE A 43 10.99 -17.14 8.40
C PHE A 43 9.81 -17.76 9.13
N VAL A 44 9.40 -17.17 10.24
CA VAL A 44 8.32 -17.66 11.09
C VAL A 44 7.32 -16.52 11.33
N PRO A 45 6.06 -16.67 10.88
CA PRO A 45 5.02 -15.67 11.14
C PRO A 45 4.76 -15.44 12.63
N ALA A 46 4.31 -14.23 12.97
CA ALA A 46 3.79 -13.90 14.30
C ALA A 46 4.81 -13.99 15.45
N VAL A 47 6.08 -13.72 15.15
CA VAL A 47 7.18 -13.65 16.12
C VAL A 47 7.87 -12.29 16.03
N LEU A 48 8.15 -11.69 17.17
CA LEU A 48 8.86 -10.42 17.31
C LEU A 48 10.34 -10.62 17.58
N GLU A 49 11.12 -9.56 17.37
CA GLU A 49 12.53 -9.52 17.72
C GLU A 49 12.75 -9.85 19.20
N GLY A 50 13.78 -10.66 19.47
CA GLY A 50 14.20 -11.02 20.81
C GLY A 50 13.37 -12.13 21.48
N GLU A 51 12.22 -12.51 20.90
CA GLU A 51 11.38 -13.58 21.44
C GLU A 51 12.00 -14.96 21.28
N THR A 52 11.66 -15.86 22.20
CA THR A 52 12.07 -17.27 22.15
C THR A 52 10.88 -18.18 21.91
N ALA A 53 11.05 -19.17 21.04
CA ALA A 53 9.97 -20.03 20.58
C ALA A 53 10.44 -21.45 20.26
N ASP A 54 9.54 -22.42 20.44
CA ASP A 54 9.63 -23.71 19.77
C ASP A 54 8.98 -23.57 18.39
N ILE A 55 9.69 -23.98 17.34
CA ILE A 55 9.23 -23.84 15.96
C ILE A 55 9.29 -25.16 15.20
N GLU A 56 8.38 -25.32 14.24
CA GLU A 56 8.37 -26.43 13.29
C GLU A 56 8.56 -25.90 11.86
N LEU A 57 9.44 -26.54 11.08
CA LEU A 57 9.60 -26.19 9.66
C LEU A 57 8.42 -26.73 8.84
N VAL A 58 7.73 -25.83 8.14
CA VAL A 58 6.60 -26.18 7.24
C VAL A 58 7.02 -26.21 5.77
N GLN A 59 8.13 -25.56 5.43
CA GLN A 59 8.68 -25.58 4.08
C GLN A 59 10.21 -25.46 4.13
N GLN A 60 10.90 -26.34 3.42
CA GLN A 60 12.35 -26.33 3.35
C GLN A 60 12.81 -25.92 1.95
N GLY A 61 13.46 -24.77 1.83
CA GLY A 61 14.08 -24.29 0.60
C GLY A 61 15.59 -24.35 0.64
N LYS A 62 16.24 -24.11 -0.50
CA LYS A 62 17.71 -24.03 -0.60
C LYS A 62 18.28 -22.79 0.09
N LYS A 63 17.67 -21.62 -0.12
CA LYS A 63 18.14 -20.33 0.44
C LYS A 63 17.57 -20.03 1.82
N PHE A 64 16.31 -20.36 2.04
CA PHE A 64 15.61 -20.14 3.30
C PHE A 64 14.57 -21.25 3.53
N SER A 65 14.12 -21.37 4.78
CA SER A 65 12.99 -22.22 5.14
C SER A 65 11.86 -21.37 5.72
N ARG A 66 10.66 -21.93 5.82
CA ARG A 66 9.55 -21.33 6.55
C ARG A 66 9.14 -22.24 7.68
N GLY A 67 8.81 -21.64 8.82
CA GLY A 67 8.34 -22.35 9.99
C GLY A 67 7.03 -21.78 10.52
N ARG A 68 6.51 -22.45 11.54
CA ARG A 68 5.41 -21.97 12.38
C ARG A 68 5.81 -22.12 13.85
N VAL A 69 5.27 -21.25 14.68
CA VAL A 69 5.41 -21.36 16.13
C VAL A 69 4.59 -22.55 16.64
N LEU A 70 5.21 -23.37 17.49
CA LEU A 70 4.54 -24.37 18.31
C LEU A 70 4.22 -23.80 19.69
N GLN A 71 5.20 -23.12 20.29
CA GLN A 71 5.07 -22.49 21.61
C GLN A 71 5.96 -21.23 21.68
N LEU A 72 5.46 -20.16 22.30
CA LEU A 72 6.28 -19.00 22.70
C LEU A 72 6.69 -19.16 24.17
N HIS A 73 7.90 -18.74 24.51
CA HIS A 73 8.42 -18.76 25.88
C HIS A 73 8.62 -17.35 26.42
N GLU A 74 9.68 -16.66 26.00
CA GLU A 74 9.90 -15.25 26.34
C GLU A 74 9.32 -14.37 25.22
N THR A 75 8.34 -13.54 25.59
CA THR A 75 7.66 -12.63 24.66
C THR A 75 8.19 -11.21 24.76
N SER A 76 8.13 -10.47 23.65
CA SER A 76 8.53 -9.07 23.57
C SER A 76 7.59 -8.20 24.41
N PRO A 77 8.08 -7.12 25.06
CA PRO A 77 7.20 -6.15 25.72
C PRO A 77 6.25 -5.43 24.74
N TYR A 78 6.56 -5.47 23.44
CA TYR A 78 5.71 -4.91 22.38
C TYR A 78 4.68 -5.90 21.84
N ARG A 79 4.61 -7.12 22.39
CA ARG A 79 3.58 -8.09 22.01
C ARG A 79 2.24 -7.66 22.60
N VAL A 80 1.20 -7.65 21.77
CA VAL A 80 -0.17 -7.41 22.21
C VAL A 80 -1.08 -8.55 21.72
N GLU A 81 -2.20 -8.74 22.40
CA GLU A 81 -3.21 -9.71 21.97
C GLU A 81 -3.97 -9.16 20.74
N PRO A 82 -4.00 -9.91 19.61
CA PRO A 82 -4.74 -9.50 18.44
C PRO A 82 -6.23 -9.31 18.73
N PHE A 83 -6.77 -8.15 18.40
CA PHE A 83 -8.19 -7.86 18.64
C PHE A 83 -9.15 -8.56 17.66
N CYS A 84 -8.66 -8.99 16.50
CA CYS A 84 -9.48 -9.68 15.51
C CYS A 84 -9.49 -11.18 15.76
N SER A 85 -10.67 -11.75 15.97
CA SER A 85 -10.87 -13.20 16.16
C SER A 85 -10.45 -14.06 14.96
N TYR A 86 -10.27 -13.44 13.78
CA TYR A 86 -9.80 -14.12 12.56
C TYR A 86 -8.29 -13.99 12.33
N TYR A 87 -7.58 -13.25 13.19
CA TYR A 87 -6.13 -13.06 13.07
C TYR A 87 -5.39 -14.42 13.07
N GLY A 88 -4.28 -14.48 12.32
CA GLY A 88 -3.53 -15.72 12.07
C GLY A 88 -4.15 -16.66 11.03
N ARG A 89 -5.48 -16.62 10.81
CA ARG A 89 -6.18 -17.43 9.80
C ARG A 89 -6.53 -16.63 8.54
N CYS A 90 -7.03 -15.42 8.72
CA CYS A 90 -7.30 -14.47 7.65
C CYS A 90 -6.00 -13.90 7.09
N GLY A 91 -5.91 -13.72 5.77
CA GLY A 91 -4.74 -13.13 5.10
C GLY A 91 -4.69 -11.60 5.12
N GLY A 92 -5.65 -10.92 5.76
CA GLY A 92 -5.79 -9.46 5.70
C GLY A 92 -4.82 -8.67 6.57
N CYS A 93 -4.52 -9.14 7.79
CA CYS A 93 -3.63 -8.45 8.73
C CYS A 93 -2.50 -9.39 9.17
N ASN A 94 -1.29 -8.85 9.32
CA ASN A 94 -0.11 -9.61 9.77
C ASN A 94 0.65 -8.94 10.94
N PHE A 95 0.22 -7.77 11.42
CA PHE A 95 0.89 -7.03 12.52
C PHE A 95 0.07 -6.91 13.81
N GLN A 96 -1.16 -7.42 13.92
CA GLN A 96 -2.01 -7.22 15.14
C GLN A 96 -1.42 -7.79 16.45
N HIS A 97 -0.37 -8.61 16.37
CA HIS A 97 0.35 -9.13 17.53
C HIS A 97 1.44 -8.16 18.04
N ILE A 98 1.58 -6.99 17.41
CA ILE A 98 2.60 -5.97 17.66
C ILE A 98 1.89 -4.71 18.14
N SER A 99 2.36 -4.07 19.22
CA SER A 99 1.84 -2.78 19.67
C SER A 99 1.90 -1.75 18.55
N TYR A 100 0.93 -0.84 18.49
CA TYR A 100 0.79 0.03 17.32
C TYR A 100 2.00 0.95 17.14
N GLU A 101 2.53 1.48 18.24
CA GLU A 101 3.75 2.29 18.27
C GLU A 101 4.92 1.53 17.67
N LYS A 102 5.05 0.23 18.00
CA LYS A 102 6.12 -0.60 17.46
C LYS A 102 5.93 -0.93 15.99
N GLN A 103 4.68 -0.98 15.49
CA GLN A 103 4.42 -1.11 14.05
C GLN A 103 4.98 0.09 13.28
N LEU A 104 4.75 1.32 13.78
CA LEU A 104 5.26 2.55 13.16
C LEU A 104 6.81 2.60 13.18
N GLU A 105 7.43 2.22 14.30
CA GLU A 105 8.89 2.10 14.39
C GLU A 105 9.45 1.09 13.38
N LEU A 106 8.84 -0.09 13.27
CA LEU A 106 9.26 -1.13 12.33
C LEU A 106 9.15 -0.64 10.89
N LYS A 107 8.01 -0.07 10.49
CA LYS A 107 7.82 0.51 9.14
C LYS A 107 8.86 1.59 8.85
N THR A 108 9.10 2.48 9.81
CA THR A 108 10.13 3.52 9.69
C THR A 108 11.51 2.91 9.44
N SER A 109 11.88 1.88 10.22
CA SER A 109 13.17 1.18 10.06
C SER A 109 13.29 0.45 8.73
N PHE A 110 12.21 -0.14 8.23
CA PHE A 110 12.20 -0.88 6.96
C PHE A 110 12.38 0.05 5.76
N VAL A 111 11.69 1.20 5.74
CA VAL A 111 11.87 2.18 4.67
C VAL A 111 13.30 2.73 4.68
N ARG A 112 13.86 3.06 5.85
CA ARG A 112 15.27 3.47 5.98
C ARG A 112 16.24 2.40 5.46
N GLU A 113 16.02 1.13 5.82
CA GLU A 113 16.83 0.01 5.30
C GLU A 113 16.72 -0.08 3.77
N HIS A 114 15.53 0.13 3.20
CA HIS A 114 15.31 0.10 1.75
C HIS A 114 16.02 1.24 1.03
N PHE A 115 15.93 2.48 1.51
CA PHE A 115 16.67 3.60 0.92
C PHE A 115 18.18 3.37 1.01
N ARG A 116 18.71 3.02 2.19
CA ARG A 116 20.14 2.70 2.34
C ARG A 116 20.59 1.61 1.36
N LYS A 117 19.80 0.56 1.20
CA LYS A 117 20.17 -0.60 0.38
C LYS A 117 20.03 -0.36 -1.12
N PHE A 118 18.98 0.32 -1.56
CA PHE A 118 18.61 0.39 -2.97
C PHE A 118 18.96 1.74 -3.62
N SER A 119 19.12 2.81 -2.85
CA SER A 119 19.63 4.09 -3.34
C SER A 119 20.99 4.49 -2.77
N SER A 120 21.49 3.80 -1.73
CA SER A 120 22.68 4.25 -0.97
C SER A 120 22.47 5.61 -0.31
N LEU A 121 21.21 6.01 -0.09
CA LEU A 121 20.83 7.25 0.58
C LEU A 121 20.37 6.95 2.00
N GLU A 122 20.71 7.83 2.92
CA GLU A 122 20.12 7.88 4.25
C GLU A 122 18.96 8.87 4.24
N LEU A 123 17.76 8.42 4.64
CA LEU A 123 16.67 9.35 4.93
C LEU A 123 16.99 10.15 6.19
N ALA A 124 16.43 11.35 6.29
CA ALA A 124 16.60 12.22 7.45
C ALA A 124 16.26 11.54 8.79
N GLU A 125 16.92 11.97 9.87
CA GLU A 125 16.74 11.39 11.21
C GLU A 125 15.32 11.56 11.75
N ASP A 126 14.63 12.60 11.31
CA ASP A 126 13.24 12.90 11.64
C ASP A 126 12.23 12.16 10.74
N PHE A 127 12.65 11.34 9.76
CA PHE A 127 11.72 10.50 9.00
C PHE A 127 10.92 9.56 9.92
N TYR A 128 9.59 9.63 9.84
CA TYR A 128 8.66 8.81 10.62
C TYR A 128 7.41 8.46 9.82
N PHE A 129 6.61 7.52 10.35
CA PHE A 129 5.27 7.22 9.86
C PHE A 129 4.22 8.01 10.63
N ALA A 130 3.44 8.84 9.94
CA ALA A 130 2.21 9.43 10.45
C ALA A 130 1.23 8.32 10.84
N ALA A 131 0.72 8.43 12.07
CA ALA A 131 -0.17 7.45 12.66
C ALA A 131 -1.60 7.61 12.12
N SER A 132 -2.32 6.50 12.01
CA SER A 132 -3.76 6.47 11.73
C SER A 132 -4.48 5.71 12.84
N GLU A 133 -5.81 5.79 12.86
CA GLU A 133 -6.62 4.92 13.69
C GLU A 133 -6.37 3.45 13.32
N PRO A 134 -5.94 2.58 14.27
CA PRO A 134 -5.56 1.21 13.97
C PRO A 134 -6.75 0.30 13.62
N ARG A 135 -7.97 0.82 13.75
CA ARG A 135 -9.27 0.16 13.53
C ARG A 135 -10.17 1.08 12.71
N ALA A 136 -11.20 0.52 12.10
CA ALA A 136 -12.21 1.26 11.34
C ALA A 136 -11.68 2.18 10.22
N TYR A 137 -10.41 2.07 9.82
CA TYR A 137 -9.78 2.98 8.87
C TYR A 137 -10.04 2.62 7.41
N ARG A 138 -10.36 1.35 7.11
CA ARG A 138 -10.31 0.83 5.74
C ARG A 138 -11.62 1.08 5.01
N ASN A 139 -11.65 2.14 4.22
CA ASN A 139 -12.79 2.56 3.40
C ASN A 139 -12.91 1.80 2.08
N ARG A 140 -11.84 1.14 1.60
CA ARG A 140 -11.87 0.38 0.34
C ARG A 140 -11.39 -1.04 0.52
N VAL A 141 -12.14 -2.00 -0.02
CA VAL A 141 -11.91 -3.43 0.18
C VAL A 141 -12.31 -4.24 -1.04
N GLN A 142 -11.63 -5.37 -1.27
CA GLN A 142 -12.08 -6.39 -2.21
C GLN A 142 -12.51 -7.63 -1.42
N PHE A 143 -13.81 -7.92 -1.45
CA PHE A 143 -14.34 -9.15 -0.89
C PHE A 143 -14.22 -10.30 -1.88
N HIS A 144 -14.00 -11.49 -1.35
CA HIS A 144 -14.01 -12.75 -2.09
C HIS A 144 -15.21 -13.59 -1.68
N LYS A 145 -15.77 -14.31 -2.67
CA LYS A 145 -16.97 -15.13 -2.46
C LYS A 145 -16.62 -16.36 -1.65
N ALA A 146 -17.40 -16.63 -0.61
CA ALA A 146 -17.36 -17.87 0.14
C ALA A 146 -18.57 -18.75 -0.24
N ALA A 147 -18.58 -20.01 0.22
CA ALA A 147 -19.71 -20.91 -0.03
C ALA A 147 -21.05 -20.36 0.52
N ASP A 148 -20.98 -19.61 1.62
CA ASP A 148 -22.13 -18.98 2.27
C ASP A 148 -21.71 -17.59 2.76
N GLY A 149 -21.83 -16.55 1.93
CA GLY A 149 -21.41 -15.18 2.24
C GLY A 149 -20.10 -14.76 1.55
N CYS A 150 -19.35 -13.84 2.17
CA CYS A 150 -18.08 -13.36 1.64
C CYS A 150 -17.02 -13.14 2.74
N GLY A 151 -15.79 -12.85 2.32
CA GLY A 151 -14.69 -12.53 3.23
C GLY A 151 -13.37 -12.39 2.49
N PHE A 152 -12.28 -12.86 3.08
CA PHE A 152 -10.93 -12.74 2.51
C PHE A 152 -10.27 -14.08 2.28
N LYS A 153 -9.19 -14.09 1.48
CA LYS A 153 -8.32 -15.27 1.37
C LYS A 153 -7.72 -15.63 2.72
N LYS A 154 -7.61 -16.93 3.00
CA LYS A 154 -6.88 -17.45 4.15
C LYS A 154 -5.39 -17.22 3.97
N ARG A 155 -4.67 -17.10 5.08
CA ARG A 155 -3.21 -16.91 5.06
C ARG A 155 -2.55 -18.09 4.33
N GLY A 156 -1.77 -17.79 3.29
CA GLY A 156 -1.05 -18.81 2.50
C GLY A 156 -1.95 -19.75 1.68
N SER A 157 -3.19 -19.36 1.36
CA SER A 157 -4.13 -20.21 0.62
C SER A 157 -5.05 -19.38 -0.28
N ASP A 158 -5.48 -19.95 -1.40
CA ASP A 158 -6.53 -19.37 -2.26
C ASP A 158 -7.95 -19.59 -1.73
N SER A 159 -8.12 -20.40 -0.68
CA SER A 159 -9.41 -20.60 -0.04
C SER A 159 -9.86 -19.36 0.72
N VAL A 160 -11.17 -19.10 0.72
CA VAL A 160 -11.77 -17.93 1.38
C VAL A 160 -12.23 -18.29 2.79
N ILE A 161 -11.96 -17.40 3.76
CA ILE A 161 -12.58 -17.42 5.08
C ILE A 161 -13.76 -16.46 5.10
N LYS A 162 -14.96 -16.98 5.40
CA LYS A 162 -16.14 -16.16 5.65
C LYS A 162 -15.90 -15.30 6.88
N LEU A 163 -16.17 -14.01 6.76
CA LEU A 163 -16.10 -13.06 7.86
C LEU A 163 -17.51 -12.63 8.25
N LYS A 164 -17.76 -12.50 9.55
CA LYS A 164 -18.98 -11.86 10.09
C LYS A 164 -18.73 -10.42 10.54
N SER A 165 -17.46 -10.09 10.77
CA SER A 165 -16.97 -8.76 11.08
C SER A 165 -15.47 -8.70 10.80
N CYS A 166 -14.95 -7.51 10.53
CA CYS A 166 -13.57 -7.18 10.32
C CYS A 166 -13.28 -5.80 10.95
N PRO A 167 -12.66 -5.73 12.15
CA PRO A 167 -12.57 -4.48 12.90
C PRO A 167 -11.66 -3.39 12.29
N VAL A 168 -10.98 -3.66 11.18
CA VAL A 168 -10.21 -2.66 10.44
C VAL A 168 -11.02 -2.01 9.31
N LEU A 169 -12.18 -2.57 8.94
CA LEU A 169 -13.06 -1.99 7.92
C LEU A 169 -13.84 -0.81 8.49
N ALA A 170 -14.09 0.19 7.64
CA ALA A 170 -15.05 1.25 7.95
C ALA A 170 -16.40 0.65 8.39
N PRO A 171 -17.11 1.26 9.36
CA PRO A 171 -18.30 0.67 9.96
C PRO A 171 -19.40 0.29 8.95
N GLY A 172 -19.59 1.05 7.87
CA GLY A 172 -20.53 0.72 6.79
C GLY A 172 -20.19 -0.61 6.09
N LEU A 173 -18.90 -0.89 5.87
CA LEU A 173 -18.43 -2.15 5.30
C LEU A 173 -18.51 -3.32 6.29
N ASP A 174 -18.25 -3.07 7.58
CA ASP A 174 -18.40 -4.09 8.62
C ASP A 174 -19.86 -4.52 8.78
N LYS A 175 -20.77 -3.54 8.69
CA LYS A 175 -22.22 -3.78 8.66
C LYS A 175 -22.62 -4.68 7.49
N PHE A 176 -22.06 -4.44 6.29
CA PHE A 176 -22.28 -5.31 5.13
C PHE A 176 -21.86 -6.76 5.42
N LEU A 177 -20.68 -6.99 6.02
CA LEU A 177 -20.22 -8.34 6.41
C LEU A 177 -21.16 -9.04 7.41
N SER A 178 -21.80 -8.28 8.30
CA SER A 178 -22.73 -8.80 9.31
C SER A 178 -24.14 -9.08 8.76
N SER A 179 -24.45 -8.59 7.56
CA SER A 179 -25.77 -8.72 6.94
C SER A 179 -25.99 -10.12 6.33
N SER A 180 -27.22 -10.36 5.84
CA SER A 180 -27.52 -11.54 5.01
C SER A 180 -27.13 -11.37 3.54
N GLU A 181 -26.67 -10.19 3.14
CA GLU A 181 -26.24 -9.92 1.77
C GLU A 181 -24.92 -10.63 1.46
N THR A 182 -24.67 -10.89 0.18
CA THR A 182 -23.40 -11.44 -0.28
C THR A 182 -23.03 -10.86 -1.64
N ILE A 183 -21.77 -11.10 -2.04
CA ILE A 183 -21.28 -10.72 -3.35
C ILE A 183 -21.74 -11.75 -4.40
N LYS A 184 -22.05 -11.26 -5.61
CA LYS A 184 -22.57 -12.10 -6.71
C LYS A 184 -21.41 -12.73 -7.49
N LYS A 185 -20.35 -11.97 -7.76
CA LYS A 185 -19.13 -12.40 -8.46
C LYS A 185 -18.12 -13.05 -7.50
N ASP A 186 -17.11 -13.73 -8.05
CA ASP A 186 -16.04 -14.37 -7.25
C ASP A 186 -15.26 -13.36 -6.40
N ARG A 187 -15.16 -12.13 -6.88
CA ARG A 187 -14.60 -10.98 -6.17
C ARG A 187 -15.34 -9.71 -6.55
N GLU A 188 -15.57 -8.84 -5.58
CA GLU A 188 -16.21 -7.54 -5.77
C GLU A 188 -15.49 -6.49 -4.93
N ILE A 189 -15.28 -5.30 -5.49
CA ILE A 189 -14.69 -4.17 -4.79
C ILE A 189 -15.82 -3.37 -4.15
N PHE A 190 -15.59 -2.92 -2.93
CA PHE A 190 -16.50 -2.08 -2.17
C PHE A 190 -15.76 -0.85 -1.68
N PHE A 191 -16.49 0.26 -1.61
CA PHE A 191 -16.10 1.44 -0.87
C PHE A 191 -17.11 1.66 0.26
N GLY A 192 -16.72 2.21 1.40
CA GLY A 192 -17.66 2.56 2.45
C GLY A 192 -17.11 3.56 3.46
N THR A 193 -18.04 4.21 4.12
CA THR A 193 -17.84 5.22 5.16
C THR A 193 -18.37 4.67 6.50
N ASP A 194 -18.60 5.54 7.47
CA ASP A 194 -19.16 5.15 8.76
C ASP A 194 -20.61 4.67 8.66
N SER A 195 -21.39 5.22 7.74
CA SER A 195 -22.83 4.92 7.62
C SER A 195 -23.19 4.14 6.35
N GLU A 196 -22.37 4.23 5.30
CA GLU A 196 -22.74 3.79 3.96
C GLU A 196 -21.69 2.86 3.35
N TYR A 197 -22.11 2.10 2.34
CA TYR A 197 -21.22 1.32 1.48
C TYR A 197 -21.78 1.26 0.06
N TRP A 198 -20.87 1.08 -0.90
CA TRP A 198 -21.18 0.97 -2.31
C TRP A 198 -20.40 -0.19 -2.90
N SER A 199 -21.10 -1.08 -3.62
CA SER A 199 -20.46 -2.13 -4.41
C SER A 199 -20.07 -1.60 -5.77
N GLY A 200 -18.86 -1.92 -6.22
CA GLY A 200 -18.37 -1.61 -7.56
C GLY A 200 -19.18 -2.28 -8.66
N ARG A 201 -20.02 -3.27 -8.32
CA ARG A 201 -20.96 -3.87 -9.24
C ARG A 201 -22.06 -2.90 -9.67
N GLU A 202 -22.58 -2.10 -8.75
CA GLU A 202 -23.72 -1.21 -8.99
C GLU A 202 -23.30 0.04 -9.78
N ARG A 203 -22.00 0.34 -9.84
CA ARG A 203 -21.42 1.47 -10.60
C ARG A 203 -22.04 2.82 -10.23
N GLU A 204 -22.43 2.95 -8.96
CA GLU A 204 -22.99 4.18 -8.42
C GLU A 204 -21.93 5.28 -8.33
N ASN A 205 -22.36 6.53 -8.55
CA ASN A 205 -21.53 7.70 -8.31
C ASN A 205 -21.45 7.98 -6.80
N ILE A 206 -20.24 8.03 -6.28
CA ILE A 206 -19.92 8.31 -4.87
C ILE A 206 -19.31 9.71 -4.82
N SER A 207 -19.70 10.52 -3.84
CA SER A 207 -19.06 11.82 -3.56
C SER A 207 -18.53 11.81 -2.14
N ILE A 208 -17.23 12.02 -1.98
CA ILE A 208 -16.59 12.13 -0.66
C ILE A 208 -16.07 13.55 -0.49
N GLU A 209 -16.41 14.18 0.64
CA GLU A 209 -15.87 15.48 1.02
C GLU A 209 -14.51 15.30 1.70
N LEU A 210 -13.49 16.00 1.19
CA LEU A 210 -12.15 16.07 1.76
C LEU A 210 -11.73 17.54 1.79
N ARG A 211 -11.40 18.06 2.98
CA ARG A 211 -10.94 19.46 3.16
C ARG A 211 -11.85 20.48 2.43
N GLY A 212 -13.18 20.29 2.49
CA GLY A 212 -14.17 21.16 1.86
C GLY A 212 -14.34 20.98 0.35
N LYS A 213 -13.69 19.99 -0.28
CA LYS A 213 -13.84 19.67 -1.70
C LYS A 213 -14.55 18.33 -1.86
N ASN A 214 -15.53 18.29 -2.76
CA ASN A 214 -16.26 17.07 -3.10
C ASN A 214 -15.57 16.37 -4.26
N ILE A 215 -15.17 15.12 -4.05
CA ILE A 215 -14.51 14.30 -5.06
C ILE A 215 -15.44 13.16 -5.44
N GLN A 216 -15.81 13.12 -6.71
CA GLN A 216 -16.70 12.13 -7.28
C GLN A 216 -15.92 10.97 -7.90
N PHE A 217 -16.37 9.75 -7.67
CA PHE A 217 -15.79 8.53 -8.24
C PHE A 217 -16.77 7.35 -8.15
N ARG A 218 -16.36 6.20 -8.68
CA ARG A 218 -17.04 4.91 -8.51
C ARG A 218 -16.22 3.97 -7.64
N SER A 219 -16.87 3.13 -6.84
CA SER A 219 -16.19 2.17 -5.96
C SER A 219 -15.33 1.13 -6.69
N ASP A 220 -15.58 0.83 -7.96
CA ASP A 220 -14.71 -0.05 -8.77
C ASP A 220 -13.45 0.65 -9.31
N LEU A 221 -13.41 1.99 -9.30
CA LEU A 221 -12.21 2.76 -9.57
C LEU A 221 -11.30 2.83 -8.34
N PHE A 222 -10.06 3.25 -8.54
CA PHE A 222 -9.14 3.46 -7.42
C PHE A 222 -9.49 4.75 -6.68
N PHE A 223 -9.55 4.65 -5.36
CA PHE A 223 -9.58 5.77 -4.43
C PHE A 223 -8.85 5.34 -3.17
N GLN A 224 -8.27 6.31 -2.47
CA GLN A 224 -7.47 6.06 -1.28
C GLN A 224 -8.30 5.37 -0.18
N SER A 225 -7.71 4.36 0.46
CA SER A 225 -8.47 3.44 1.32
C SER A 225 -8.56 3.85 2.78
N ASN A 226 -7.97 4.98 3.17
CA ASN A 226 -7.96 5.48 4.54
C ASN A 226 -8.28 6.97 4.56
N LEU A 227 -9.57 7.29 4.68
CA LEU A 227 -10.06 8.67 4.69
C LEU A 227 -9.61 9.45 5.93
N SER A 228 -9.26 8.77 7.03
CA SER A 228 -8.82 9.44 8.27
C SER A 228 -7.43 10.06 8.15
N LEU A 229 -6.51 9.37 7.46
CA LEU A 229 -5.12 9.82 7.30
C LEU A 229 -4.90 10.62 6.01
N LEU A 230 -5.79 10.46 5.03
CA LEU A 230 -5.69 11.12 3.73
C LEU A 230 -5.56 12.66 3.81
N PRO A 231 -6.31 13.38 4.67
CA PRO A 231 -6.14 14.84 4.81
C PRO A 231 -4.72 15.25 5.21
N GLU A 232 -4.06 14.51 6.11
CA GLU A 232 -2.68 14.83 6.51
C GLU A 232 -1.69 14.62 5.36
N MET A 233 -1.88 13.56 4.56
CA MET A 233 -1.08 13.33 3.36
C MET A 233 -1.29 14.42 2.31
N LEU A 234 -2.54 14.87 2.12
CA LEU A 234 -2.87 15.94 1.19
C LEU A 234 -2.24 17.26 1.63
N ASP A 235 -2.34 17.62 2.91
CA ASP A 235 -1.69 18.83 3.43
C ASP A 235 -0.17 18.76 3.23
N TYR A 236 0.44 17.60 3.50
CA TYR A 236 1.86 17.37 3.22
C TYR A 236 2.21 17.43 1.73
N ILE A 237 1.28 17.24 0.81
CA ILE A 237 1.61 17.39 -0.62
C ILE A 237 1.42 18.84 -1.06
N VAL A 238 0.29 19.44 -0.68
CA VAL A 238 -0.12 20.79 -1.11
C VAL A 238 0.81 21.85 -0.54
N GLU A 239 1.20 21.77 0.74
CA GLU A 239 2.14 22.71 1.35
C GLU A 239 3.44 22.83 0.54
N PHE A 240 4.04 21.71 0.18
CA PHE A 240 5.27 21.69 -0.62
C PHE A 240 5.05 22.14 -2.07
N SER A 241 3.86 21.86 -2.61
CA SER A 241 3.46 22.34 -3.93
C SER A 241 3.40 23.86 -3.97
N ASP A 242 2.76 24.49 -2.97
CA ASP A 242 2.67 25.95 -2.84
C ASP A 242 4.05 26.61 -2.80
N GLU A 243 5.00 26.03 -2.06
CA GLU A 243 6.40 26.48 -2.01
C GLU A 243 7.19 26.21 -3.30
N SER A 244 6.67 25.41 -4.22
CA SER A 244 7.30 25.05 -5.49
C SER A 244 6.78 25.86 -6.67
N LYS A 245 5.72 26.66 -6.47
CA LYS A 245 5.14 27.51 -7.51
C LYS A 245 6.18 28.49 -8.08
N SER A 246 6.19 28.60 -9.41
CA SER A 246 7.06 29.52 -10.14
C SER A 246 6.25 30.24 -11.24
N ASP A 247 6.92 30.79 -12.25
CA ASP A 247 6.29 31.61 -13.28
C ASP A 247 5.38 30.79 -14.22
N SER A 248 5.55 29.47 -14.34
CA SER A 248 4.74 28.66 -15.26
C SER A 248 3.28 28.54 -14.79
N ASN A 249 3.05 28.61 -13.47
CA ASN A 249 1.76 28.51 -12.82
C ASN A 249 0.94 27.29 -13.29
N HIS A 250 1.64 26.17 -13.48
CA HIS A 250 1.16 24.91 -14.03
C HIS A 250 1.66 23.75 -13.19
N ALA A 251 0.79 22.77 -12.89
CA ALA A 251 1.16 21.51 -12.27
C ALA A 251 0.68 20.29 -13.07
N MET A 252 1.41 19.19 -12.98
CA MET A 252 1.04 17.91 -13.59
C MET A 252 0.76 16.83 -12.53
N ASP A 253 -0.35 16.11 -12.69
CA ASP A 253 -0.71 14.92 -11.91
C ASP A 253 -0.57 13.68 -12.82
N LEU A 254 0.53 12.95 -12.67
CA LEU A 254 0.79 11.75 -13.44
C LEU A 254 0.25 10.54 -12.67
N TYR A 255 -0.51 9.68 -13.35
CA TYR A 255 -1.31 8.62 -12.73
C TYR A 255 -2.49 9.18 -11.92
N CYS A 256 -3.15 10.22 -12.44
CA CYS A 256 -4.06 11.05 -11.66
C CYS A 256 -5.37 10.35 -11.22
N GLY A 257 -5.72 9.20 -11.79
CA GLY A 257 -6.97 8.50 -11.51
C GLY A 257 -8.17 9.42 -11.72
N VAL A 258 -8.95 9.64 -10.66
CA VAL A 258 -10.13 10.52 -10.66
C VAL A 258 -9.80 12.00 -10.34
N GLY A 259 -8.52 12.35 -10.25
CA GLY A 259 -8.03 13.71 -9.99
C GLY A 259 -7.97 14.08 -8.51
N LEU A 260 -7.65 13.13 -7.63
CA LEU A 260 -7.58 13.38 -6.18
C LEU A 260 -6.61 14.53 -5.87
N PHE A 261 -5.39 14.49 -6.39
CA PHE A 261 -4.40 15.55 -6.15
C PHE A 261 -4.71 16.79 -6.99
N SER A 262 -5.05 16.63 -8.27
CA SER A 262 -5.47 17.74 -9.15
C SER A 262 -6.51 18.69 -8.53
N VAL A 263 -7.51 18.14 -7.82
CA VAL A 263 -8.57 18.91 -7.15
C VAL A 263 -8.05 19.89 -6.10
N PHE A 264 -6.92 19.58 -5.45
CA PHE A 264 -6.29 20.46 -4.48
C PHE A 264 -5.25 21.37 -5.13
N LEU A 265 -4.50 20.86 -6.12
CA LEU A 265 -3.49 21.63 -6.85
C LEU A 265 -4.09 22.82 -7.60
N LYS A 266 -5.35 22.75 -8.07
CA LYS A 266 -6.02 23.85 -8.77
C LYS A 266 -6.28 25.10 -7.92
N GLU A 267 -6.09 25.04 -6.61
CA GLU A 267 -6.14 26.23 -5.74
C GLU A 267 -4.87 27.07 -5.86
N THR A 268 -3.76 26.42 -6.23
CA THR A 268 -2.42 27.00 -6.30
C THR A 268 -2.05 27.33 -7.73
N TYR A 269 -2.38 26.45 -8.68
CA TYR A 269 -2.00 26.57 -10.08
C TYR A 269 -3.17 26.94 -10.98
N ASN A 270 -2.90 27.77 -11.98
CA ASN A 270 -3.92 28.17 -12.95
C ASN A 270 -4.25 27.04 -13.93
N LYS A 271 -3.25 26.25 -14.33
CA LYS A 271 -3.41 25.12 -15.25
C LYS A 271 -3.04 23.83 -14.54
N ILE A 272 -3.83 22.77 -14.74
CA ILE A 272 -3.53 21.41 -14.26
C ILE A 272 -3.58 20.41 -15.43
N THR A 273 -2.54 19.62 -15.60
CA THR A 273 -2.50 18.55 -16.60
C THR A 273 -2.50 17.17 -15.94
N GLY A 274 -3.53 16.38 -16.20
CA GLY A 274 -3.69 15.02 -15.65
C GLY A 274 -3.48 13.94 -16.71
N ILE A 275 -2.71 12.90 -16.38
CA ILE A 275 -2.47 11.75 -17.26
C ILE A 275 -2.92 10.48 -16.54
N GLU A 276 -3.81 9.70 -17.17
CA GLU A 276 -4.32 8.44 -16.63
C GLU A 276 -4.62 7.44 -17.75
N LEU A 277 -4.20 6.19 -17.57
CA LEU A 277 -4.38 5.13 -18.57
C LEU A 277 -5.81 4.59 -18.60
N ASN A 278 -6.51 4.59 -17.46
CA ASN A 278 -7.84 4.03 -17.34
C ASN A 278 -8.92 5.02 -17.86
N PRO A 279 -9.53 4.79 -19.04
CA PRO A 279 -10.49 5.72 -19.60
C PRO A 279 -11.77 5.87 -18.77
N GLU A 280 -12.08 4.92 -17.88
CA GLU A 280 -13.28 5.01 -17.02
C GLU A 280 -13.15 6.14 -15.97
N THR A 281 -11.96 6.69 -15.72
CA THR A 281 -11.77 7.79 -14.77
C THR A 281 -12.02 9.16 -15.39
N GLU A 282 -11.96 9.30 -16.72
CA GLU A 282 -12.01 10.58 -17.43
C GLU A 282 -13.22 11.42 -17.02
N SER A 283 -14.42 10.82 -17.07
CA SER A 283 -15.65 11.54 -16.71
C SER A 283 -15.65 12.05 -15.26
N TYR A 284 -14.99 11.34 -14.35
CA TYR A 284 -14.84 11.74 -12.95
C TYR A 284 -13.80 12.83 -12.79
N TYR A 285 -12.64 12.69 -13.44
CA TYR A 285 -11.60 13.72 -13.48
C TYR A 285 -12.18 15.04 -13.99
N VAL A 286 -12.85 15.03 -15.15
CA VAL A 286 -13.49 16.21 -15.76
C VAL A 286 -14.52 16.82 -14.81
N ASN A 287 -15.34 16.01 -14.15
CA ASN A 287 -16.33 16.51 -13.19
C ASN A 287 -15.69 17.15 -11.95
N ASN A 288 -14.62 16.55 -11.42
CA ASN A 288 -13.90 17.03 -10.24
C ASN A 288 -13.10 18.31 -10.53
N MET A 289 -12.65 18.47 -11.77
CA MET A 289 -11.92 19.64 -12.27
C MET A 289 -12.82 20.73 -12.88
N LYS A 290 -14.15 20.63 -12.72
CA LYS A 290 -15.06 21.70 -13.15
C LYS A 290 -14.67 23.04 -12.49
N GLY A 291 -14.69 24.09 -13.30
CA GLY A 291 -14.38 25.46 -12.86
C GLY A 291 -12.89 25.80 -12.78
N SER A 292 -12.00 24.89 -13.18
CA SER A 292 -10.56 25.15 -13.36
C SER A 292 -10.14 25.01 -14.82
N ASP A 293 -9.01 25.60 -15.19
CA ASP A 293 -8.35 25.33 -16.46
C ASP A 293 -7.51 24.05 -16.34
N PHE A 294 -7.84 23.04 -17.14
CA PHE A 294 -7.22 21.73 -17.06
C PHE A 294 -7.12 21.04 -18.42
N GLU A 295 -6.14 20.15 -18.54
CA GLU A 295 -6.03 19.16 -19.60
C GLU A 295 -6.07 17.75 -19.00
N PHE A 296 -6.67 16.81 -19.72
CA PHE A 296 -6.70 15.40 -19.35
C PHE A 296 -6.29 14.54 -20.54
N PHE A 297 -5.40 13.59 -20.31
CA PHE A 297 -4.92 12.65 -21.31
C PHE A 297 -5.19 11.21 -20.87
N GLY A 298 -6.18 10.59 -21.51
CA GLY A 298 -6.60 9.20 -21.29
C GLY A 298 -5.73 8.17 -22.02
N GLN A 299 -4.43 8.13 -21.75
CA GLN A 299 -3.47 7.25 -22.43
C GLN A 299 -2.32 6.84 -21.50
N SER A 300 -1.42 5.97 -21.97
CA SER A 300 -0.23 5.63 -21.17
C SER A 300 0.69 6.84 -21.03
N LEU A 301 1.38 6.93 -19.89
CA LEU A 301 2.33 8.00 -19.66
C LEU A 301 3.46 7.93 -20.69
N GLU A 302 3.96 6.74 -20.99
CA GLU A 302 5.00 6.51 -22.00
C GLU A 302 4.61 7.06 -23.38
N GLU A 303 3.38 6.84 -23.85
CA GLU A 303 2.89 7.40 -25.12
C GLU A 303 2.78 8.92 -25.05
N TRP A 304 2.24 9.45 -23.94
CA TRP A 304 2.11 10.90 -23.76
C TRP A 304 3.47 11.62 -23.82
N LEU A 305 4.50 11.03 -23.19
CA LEU A 305 5.86 11.58 -23.14
C LEU A 305 6.48 11.77 -24.53
N THR A 306 6.15 10.92 -25.51
CA THR A 306 6.72 11.03 -26.87
C THR A 306 6.33 12.31 -27.62
N MET A 307 5.24 12.96 -27.20
CA MET A 307 4.67 14.13 -27.87
C MET A 307 4.84 15.43 -27.06
N HIS A 308 5.27 15.35 -25.80
CA HIS A 308 5.21 16.47 -24.83
C HIS A 308 6.56 16.75 -24.14
N GLU A 309 7.69 16.58 -24.83
CA GLU A 309 9.04 16.79 -24.25
C GLU A 309 9.38 18.25 -23.90
N GLY A 310 8.62 19.23 -24.41
CA GLY A 310 8.90 20.66 -24.26
C GLY A 310 8.03 21.41 -23.26
N GLU A 311 7.16 20.70 -22.53
CA GLU A 311 6.25 21.32 -21.56
C GLU A 311 7.01 21.99 -20.42
N LYS A 312 6.48 23.10 -19.91
CA LYS A 312 6.99 23.76 -18.70
C LYS A 312 5.97 23.60 -17.58
N THR A 313 6.44 23.20 -16.42
CA THR A 313 5.60 23.02 -15.22
C THR A 313 6.42 23.34 -13.99
N ASP A 314 5.74 23.82 -12.95
CA ASP A 314 6.37 24.15 -11.68
C ASP A 314 6.42 22.93 -10.75
N PHE A 315 5.44 22.04 -10.90
CA PHE A 315 5.22 20.95 -9.98
C PHE A 315 4.72 19.70 -10.68
N ILE A 316 5.31 18.56 -10.32
CA ILE A 316 4.83 17.25 -10.76
C ILE A 316 4.55 16.40 -9.52
N ILE A 317 3.41 15.73 -9.51
CA ILE A 317 3.15 14.60 -8.60
C ILE A 317 3.03 13.31 -9.40
N VAL A 318 3.59 12.23 -8.86
CA VAL A 318 3.46 10.87 -9.37
C VAL A 318 2.98 9.92 -8.28
N ASP A 319 1.97 9.10 -8.59
CA ASP A 319 1.47 7.99 -7.76
C ASP A 319 1.42 6.68 -8.58
N PRO A 320 2.60 6.13 -8.96
CA PRO A 320 2.68 4.99 -9.87
C PRO A 320 2.22 3.67 -9.23
N PRO A 321 1.96 2.62 -10.04
CA PRO A 321 1.75 1.28 -9.52
C PRO A 321 2.99 0.74 -8.77
N ARG A 322 2.82 -0.40 -8.07
CA ARG A 322 3.88 -1.05 -7.25
C ARG A 322 5.22 -1.30 -7.97
N THR A 323 5.22 -1.39 -9.30
CA THR A 323 6.44 -1.53 -10.10
C THR A 323 7.35 -0.29 -10.06
N GLY A 324 6.85 0.84 -9.55
CA GLY A 324 7.49 2.14 -9.56
C GLY A 324 7.41 2.81 -10.93
N LEU A 325 8.26 3.81 -11.13
CA LEU A 325 8.39 4.56 -12.37
C LEU A 325 9.17 3.75 -13.42
N SER A 326 8.72 3.80 -14.67
CA SER A 326 9.50 3.24 -15.79
C SER A 326 10.78 4.06 -16.03
N PRO A 327 11.82 3.48 -16.65
CA PRO A 327 13.02 4.22 -17.04
C PRO A 327 12.72 5.49 -17.84
N GLU A 328 11.78 5.42 -18.79
CA GLU A 328 11.37 6.51 -19.66
C GLU A 328 10.78 7.67 -18.85
N VAL A 329 9.92 7.36 -17.87
CA VAL A 329 9.33 8.36 -16.97
C VAL A 329 10.37 9.00 -16.09
N ARG A 330 11.30 8.22 -15.51
CA ARG A 330 12.39 8.79 -14.69
C ARG A 330 13.26 9.74 -15.50
N GLN A 331 13.63 9.35 -16.72
CA GLN A 331 14.42 10.20 -17.61
C GLN A 331 13.65 11.47 -18.01
N PHE A 332 12.32 11.39 -18.20
CA PHE A 332 11.50 12.57 -18.42
C PHE A 332 11.54 13.53 -17.22
N LEU A 333 11.30 13.03 -16.00
CA LEU A 333 11.31 13.86 -14.79
C LEU A 333 12.67 14.57 -14.61
N ILE A 334 13.77 13.88 -14.91
CA ILE A 334 15.14 14.44 -14.90
C ILE A 334 15.30 15.55 -15.95
N ARG A 335 14.76 15.38 -17.15
CA ARG A 335 14.83 16.41 -18.21
C ARG A 335 13.98 17.64 -17.91
N MET A 336 12.82 17.45 -17.27
CA MET A 336 11.88 18.52 -16.95
C MET A 336 12.43 19.50 -15.90
N LYS A 337 13.29 19.01 -14.99
CA LYS A 337 13.94 19.81 -13.94
C LYS A 337 12.95 20.68 -13.17
N VAL A 338 11.84 20.07 -12.76
CA VAL A 338 10.74 20.83 -12.17
C VAL A 338 11.13 21.35 -10.78
N PRO A 339 10.74 22.59 -10.42
CA PRO A 339 11.02 23.16 -9.11
C PRO A 339 10.59 22.26 -7.94
N GLY A 340 9.44 21.59 -8.05
CA GLY A 340 8.96 20.63 -7.06
C GLY A 340 8.50 19.32 -7.69
N LEU A 341 8.97 18.19 -7.17
CA LEU A 341 8.51 16.86 -7.55
C LEU A 341 8.06 16.10 -6.31
N VAL A 342 6.88 15.50 -6.36
CA VAL A 342 6.37 14.60 -5.32
C VAL A 342 6.21 13.19 -5.87
N TYR A 343 6.73 12.20 -5.14
CA TYR A 343 6.54 10.79 -5.43
C TYR A 343 5.81 10.11 -4.25
N VAL A 344 4.54 9.76 -4.47
CA VAL A 344 3.74 8.89 -3.59
C VAL A 344 3.96 7.41 -3.98
N SER A 345 4.21 6.53 -3.00
CA SER A 345 4.44 5.11 -3.29
C SER A 345 3.96 4.20 -2.17
N CYS A 346 3.34 3.09 -2.58
CA CYS A 346 3.00 1.95 -1.74
C CYS A 346 4.07 0.83 -1.73
N ASP A 347 5.18 1.03 -2.45
CA ASP A 347 6.35 0.14 -2.46
C ASP A 347 7.65 0.96 -2.27
N PRO A 348 8.22 0.97 -1.04
CA PRO A 348 9.43 1.73 -0.74
C PRO A 348 10.69 1.15 -1.42
N VAL A 349 10.69 -0.10 -1.89
CA VAL A 349 11.85 -0.69 -2.58
C VAL A 349 11.99 -0.10 -3.98
N THR A 350 10.89 -0.03 -4.73
CA THR A 350 10.90 0.58 -6.07
C THR A 350 11.05 2.09 -5.98
N GLN A 351 10.42 2.75 -4.99
CA GLN A 351 10.62 4.19 -4.74
C GLN A 351 12.09 4.50 -4.42
N ALA A 352 12.76 3.70 -3.59
CA ALA A 352 14.19 3.89 -3.30
C ALA A 352 15.04 3.74 -4.57
N ARG A 353 14.83 2.68 -5.36
CA ARG A 353 15.52 2.48 -6.66
C ARG A 353 15.37 3.70 -7.56
N ASP A 354 14.14 4.22 -7.70
CA ASP A 354 13.82 5.32 -8.60
C ASP A 354 14.37 6.65 -8.11
N THR A 355 14.30 6.87 -6.79
CA THR A 355 14.90 8.04 -6.12
C THR A 355 16.39 8.14 -6.43
N LYS A 356 17.11 7.02 -6.46
CA LYS A 356 18.54 7.02 -6.81
C LYS A 356 18.81 7.72 -8.14
N GLU A 357 18.05 7.36 -9.18
CA GLU A 357 18.22 7.93 -10.53
C GLU A 357 17.79 9.41 -10.58
N LEU A 358 16.74 9.80 -9.84
CA LEU A 358 16.32 11.20 -9.73
C LEU A 358 17.42 12.08 -9.10
N ILE A 359 18.06 11.59 -8.03
CA ILE A 359 19.18 12.31 -7.39
C ILE A 359 20.39 12.41 -8.32
N GLU A 360 20.75 11.32 -9.01
CA GLU A 360 21.80 11.33 -10.04
C GLU A 360 21.47 12.31 -11.18
N GLY A 361 20.18 12.54 -11.45
CA GLY A 361 19.67 13.50 -12.42
C GLY A 361 19.57 14.94 -11.95
N GLY A 362 19.97 15.26 -10.71
CA GLY A 362 20.03 16.64 -10.20
C GLY A 362 18.92 17.04 -9.22
N TYR A 363 18.07 16.11 -8.80
CA TYR A 363 17.16 16.34 -7.68
C TYR A 363 17.86 16.16 -6.33
N GLU A 364 17.26 16.71 -5.28
CA GLU A 364 17.55 16.44 -3.87
C GLU A 364 16.28 16.02 -3.16
N ILE A 365 16.39 15.16 -2.14
CA ILE A 365 15.27 14.90 -1.24
C ILE A 365 15.15 16.11 -0.32
N GLU A 366 14.06 16.86 -0.45
CA GLU A 366 13.71 17.93 0.48
C GLU A 366 13.25 17.32 1.81
N SER A 367 12.32 16.37 1.72
CA SER A 367 11.76 15.66 2.88
C SER A 367 11.04 14.39 2.45
N ALA A 368 10.90 13.46 3.39
CA ALA A 368 10.14 12.23 3.19
C ALA A 368 9.26 11.97 4.42
N ARG A 369 8.09 11.36 4.21
CA ARG A 369 7.20 10.94 5.30
C ARG A 369 6.51 9.64 4.96
N GLY A 370 6.43 8.73 5.92
CA GLY A 370 5.59 7.55 5.85
C GLY A 370 4.17 7.91 6.29
N PHE A 371 3.16 7.30 5.69
CA PHE A 371 1.78 7.42 6.10
C PHE A 371 1.24 6.02 6.35
N ASP A 372 0.80 5.73 7.57
CA ASP A 372 0.25 4.42 7.87
C ASP A 372 -1.18 4.26 7.36
N PHE A 373 -1.35 4.16 6.04
CA PHE A 373 -2.64 3.93 5.39
C PHE A 373 -3.21 2.54 5.69
N TYR A 374 -2.36 1.60 6.09
CA TYR A 374 -2.74 0.22 6.39
C TYR A 374 -2.20 -0.26 7.74
N PRO A 375 -2.68 0.32 8.87
CA PRO A 375 -2.39 -0.18 10.20
C PRO A 375 -2.69 -1.67 10.30
N GLN A 376 -1.98 -2.38 11.19
CA GLN A 376 -2.12 -3.83 11.39
C GLN A 376 -1.63 -4.69 10.22
N THR A 377 -1.01 -4.05 9.22
CA THR A 377 -0.37 -4.71 8.09
C THR A 377 1.05 -4.21 7.91
N HIS A 378 1.84 -4.99 7.16
CA HIS A 378 3.17 -4.62 6.73
C HIS A 378 3.23 -3.60 5.58
N HIS A 379 2.11 -3.22 4.98
CA HIS A 379 2.11 -2.26 3.89
C HIS A 379 2.61 -0.89 4.38
N MET A 380 3.36 -0.21 3.51
CA MET A 380 4.03 1.06 3.79
C MET A 380 3.67 2.02 2.67
N GLU A 381 3.00 3.11 3.00
CA GLU A 381 2.77 4.24 2.09
C GLU A 381 3.79 5.31 2.43
N THR A 382 4.43 5.89 1.42
CA THR A 382 5.54 6.83 1.59
C THR A 382 5.45 7.94 0.56
N VAL A 383 5.67 9.19 0.99
CA VAL A 383 5.74 10.36 0.12
C VAL A 383 7.13 10.96 0.23
N VAL A 384 7.80 11.15 -0.91
CA VAL A 384 9.08 11.84 -1.00
C VAL A 384 8.89 13.13 -1.81
N ARG A 385 9.31 14.24 -1.23
CA ARG A 385 9.32 15.58 -1.83
C ARG A 385 10.74 15.87 -2.32
N PHE A 386 10.87 16.37 -3.55
CA PHE A 386 12.14 16.64 -4.20
C PHE A 386 12.21 18.06 -4.74
N ARG A 387 13.37 18.69 -4.58
CA ARG A 387 13.74 19.95 -5.26
C ARG A 387 14.77 19.66 -6.35
N HIS A 388 14.72 20.37 -7.46
CA HIS A 388 15.80 20.35 -8.44
C HIS A 388 16.87 21.39 -8.09
N LYS A 389 18.15 21.03 -8.18
CA LYS A 389 19.29 21.94 -7.88
C LYS A 389 19.51 23.03 -8.92
#